data_AF-A0A2M6YI85-F1
#
_entry.id   AF-A0A2M6YI85-F1
#
_cell.length_a   1.000
_cell.length_b   1.000
_cell.length_c   1.000
_cell.angle_alpha   90.00
_cell.angle_beta   90.00
_cell.angle_gamma   90.00
#
_symmetry.space_group_name_H-M   'P 1'
#
loop_
_entity.id
_entity.type
_entity.pdbx_description
1 polymer ?
#
loop_
_entity_poly.entity_id
_entity_poly.type
_entity_poly.pdbx_seq_one_letter_code
_entity_poly.pdbx_strand_id
1 'polypeptide(L)'
;VRKRLSNDHRYVMVDEFQDTNPLQAEIAYQLASEHRNIAVVGDDAQSIYSFRGADFRNIMDFPKRFPDCLITTLEQNYRSTQPILSLTNAIIANAREKFTKQLFSQLPGGRKPVYLRPAGTEQQAVRVVQEIRRLRGDGVAAGEIAVLFRAAWHSNELEVMLKRGGIEFIKYGGLKFVESAHIKDLLALLRVLFNPRDGVAWYRILLLIEGIGPTSAKQIIARIVGAGEGFEALTHKTFAKRKYGKDLGALRAALEQVGEPGVTPTTAVTALMDHYRPIMEQKYDDAHKRVNDLASLIQIADNYTSLEALLSDLTLEPPEQALAGRAAASDGADRIVLSTIHSAKGLEWHSVFIIHLVDGYLPSSYAFYKTDSLEEERRLFYVAATRAKENLYLSAPQTASGNSFYNPDIGGPSRFLHEIQDLKTLTKRVN
;
A
#
# COMPACT_ATOMS: atom_id res chain seq x y z
N VAL A 1 -13.64 -12.30 30.15
CA VAL A 1 -12.80 -11.40 29.32
C VAL A 1 -13.62 -10.26 28.71
N ARG A 2 -14.60 -10.52 27.83
CA ARG A 2 -15.42 -9.47 27.18
C ARG A 2 -15.99 -8.41 28.14
N LYS A 3 -16.76 -8.83 29.15
CA LYS A 3 -17.37 -7.91 30.14
C LYS A 3 -16.35 -6.99 30.79
N ARG A 4 -15.19 -7.55 31.19
CA ARG A 4 -14.09 -6.77 31.77
C ARG A 4 -13.60 -5.72 30.79
N LEU A 5 -13.25 -6.12 29.56
CA LEU A 5 -12.76 -5.19 28.54
C LEU A 5 -13.78 -4.10 28.18
N SER A 6 -15.06 -4.44 28.08
CA SER A 6 -16.12 -3.46 27.81
C SER A 6 -16.25 -2.44 28.95
N ASN A 7 -16.19 -2.89 30.20
CA ASN A 7 -16.23 -1.99 31.36
C ASN A 7 -14.96 -1.11 31.47
N ASP A 8 -13.80 -1.65 31.08
CA ASP A 8 -12.53 -0.89 31.06
C ASP A 8 -12.53 0.18 29.95
N HIS A 9 -13.23 -0.05 28.84
CA HIS A 9 -13.28 0.83 27.66
C HIS A 9 -14.67 1.46 27.49
N ARG A 10 -15.04 2.33 28.43
CA ARG A 10 -16.39 2.94 28.50
C ARG A 10 -16.81 3.71 27.24
N TYR A 11 -15.89 4.19 26.43
CA TYR A 11 -16.15 4.89 25.16
C TYR A 11 -15.26 4.28 24.08
N VAL A 12 -15.89 3.79 23.02
CA VAL A 12 -15.19 3.18 21.87
C VAL A 12 -15.30 4.14 20.69
N MET A 13 -14.15 4.51 20.11
CA MET A 13 -14.10 5.33 18.90
C MET A 13 -13.33 4.56 17.84
N VAL A 14 -13.91 4.45 16.64
CA VAL A 14 -13.27 3.77 15.50
C VAL A 14 -13.26 4.70 14.30
N ASP A 15 -12.07 5.07 13.83
CA ASP A 15 -11.88 5.84 12.62
C ASP A 15 -11.73 4.91 11.39
N GLU A 16 -11.89 5.46 10.19
CA GLU A 16 -11.81 4.73 8.91
C GLU A 16 -12.69 3.46 8.88
N PHE A 17 -13.88 3.52 9.48
CA PHE A 17 -14.72 2.34 9.73
C PHE A 17 -15.17 1.62 8.46
N GLN A 18 -15.21 2.31 7.32
CA GLN A 18 -15.51 1.71 6.01
C GLN A 18 -14.45 0.72 5.51
N ASP A 19 -13.24 0.74 6.08
CA ASP A 19 -12.14 -0.16 5.72
C ASP A 19 -11.99 -1.32 6.71
N THR A 20 -12.91 -1.45 7.65
CA THR A 20 -12.94 -2.60 8.58
C THR A 20 -13.50 -3.84 7.90
N ASN A 21 -12.95 -5.00 8.23
CA ASN A 21 -13.56 -6.29 7.90
C ASN A 21 -14.64 -6.67 8.94
N PRO A 22 -15.53 -7.64 8.64
CA PRO A 22 -16.60 -8.04 9.55
C PRO A 22 -16.12 -8.45 10.96
N LEU A 23 -14.94 -9.05 11.08
CA LEU A 23 -14.37 -9.45 12.37
C LEU A 23 -13.93 -8.24 13.20
N GLN A 24 -13.26 -7.26 12.57
CA GLN A 24 -12.86 -6.01 13.22
C GLN A 24 -14.08 -5.21 13.69
N ALA A 25 -15.13 -5.12 12.87
CA ALA A 25 -16.39 -4.50 13.25
C ALA A 25 -17.03 -5.22 14.44
N GLU A 26 -17.07 -6.56 14.43
CA GLU A 26 -17.62 -7.33 15.55
C GLU A 26 -16.83 -7.16 16.85
N ILE A 27 -15.49 -7.06 16.79
CA ILE A 27 -14.68 -6.73 17.96
C ILE A 27 -15.08 -5.37 18.53
N ALA A 28 -15.23 -4.34 17.71
CA ALA A 28 -15.66 -3.01 18.15
C ALA A 28 -17.05 -3.07 18.81
N TYR A 29 -17.99 -3.83 18.22
CA TYR A 29 -19.32 -4.02 18.80
C TYR A 29 -19.28 -4.74 20.16
N GLN A 30 -18.45 -5.78 20.30
CA GLN A 30 -18.33 -6.51 21.56
C GLN A 30 -17.62 -5.69 22.64
N LEU A 31 -16.69 -4.80 22.28
CA LEU A 31 -16.08 -3.84 23.22
C LEU A 31 -17.11 -2.84 23.75
N ALA A 32 -18.09 -2.44 22.95
CA ALA A 32 -19.15 -1.53 23.39
C ALA A 32 -20.38 -2.24 23.98
N SER A 33 -20.34 -3.57 24.18
CA SER A 33 -21.55 -4.37 24.44
C SER A 33 -22.28 -4.06 25.76
N GLU A 34 -21.59 -3.58 26.80
CA GLU A 34 -22.21 -3.31 28.10
C GLU A 34 -22.79 -1.88 28.21
N HIS A 35 -22.35 -0.93 27.37
CA HIS A 35 -22.72 0.49 27.48
C HIS A 35 -23.21 1.14 26.18
N ARG A 36 -22.97 0.53 25.01
CA ARG A 36 -23.32 1.03 23.66
C ARG A 36 -22.76 2.42 23.30
N ASN A 37 -21.83 2.96 24.10
CA ASN A 37 -21.07 4.16 23.75
C ASN A 37 -20.01 3.82 22.69
N ILE A 38 -20.42 3.80 21.43
CA ILE A 38 -19.55 3.62 20.28
C ILE A 38 -19.79 4.74 19.28
N ALA A 39 -18.71 5.39 18.85
CA ALA A 39 -18.70 6.34 17.76
C ALA A 39 -17.84 5.78 16.63
N VAL A 40 -18.38 5.73 15.42
CA VAL A 40 -17.63 5.34 14.23
C VAL A 40 -17.55 6.53 13.28
N VAL A 41 -16.39 6.72 12.68
CA VAL A 41 -16.13 7.74 11.67
C VAL A 41 -15.67 7.03 10.41
N GLY A 42 -16.14 7.49 9.25
CA GLY A 42 -15.70 6.95 7.98
C GLY A 42 -16.37 7.59 6.79
N ASP A 43 -15.84 7.27 5.62
CA ASP A 43 -16.33 7.75 4.33
C ASP A 43 -16.46 6.56 3.38
N ASP A 44 -17.70 6.17 3.09
CA ASP A 44 -18.07 5.11 2.15
C ASP A 44 -17.43 5.28 0.75
N ALA A 45 -17.19 6.52 0.32
CA ALA A 45 -16.53 6.83 -0.94
C ALA A 45 -15.01 6.57 -0.91
N GLN A 46 -14.44 6.33 0.27
CA GLN A 46 -13.01 6.07 0.49
C GLN A 46 -12.72 4.62 0.91
N SER A 47 -13.69 3.71 0.83
CA SER A 47 -13.46 2.28 1.04
C SER A 47 -12.75 1.67 -0.18
N ILE A 48 -11.47 1.34 -0.02
CA ILE A 48 -10.59 0.86 -1.12
C ILE A 48 -9.71 -0.33 -0.71
N TYR A 49 -10.02 -0.98 0.40
CA TYR A 49 -9.30 -2.17 0.90
C TYR A 49 -10.14 -3.45 0.84
N SER A 50 -11.08 -3.58 -0.11
CA SER A 50 -11.95 -4.76 -0.18
C SER A 50 -11.14 -6.04 -0.41
N PHE A 51 -10.01 -5.94 -1.13
CA PHE A 51 -9.06 -7.03 -1.35
C PHE A 51 -8.38 -7.54 -0.07
N ARG A 52 -8.38 -6.75 1.02
CA ARG A 52 -7.94 -7.16 2.38
C ARG A 52 -9.09 -7.67 3.25
N GLY A 53 -10.29 -7.78 2.69
CA GLY A 53 -11.50 -8.22 3.37
C GLY A 53 -12.32 -7.11 4.01
N ALA A 54 -12.00 -5.83 3.74
CA ALA A 54 -12.83 -4.71 4.19
C ALA A 54 -14.24 -4.80 3.59
N ASP A 55 -15.25 -4.45 4.38
CA ASP A 55 -16.65 -4.40 3.95
C ASP A 55 -17.26 -3.03 4.28
N PHE A 56 -17.46 -2.21 3.25
CA PHE A 56 -18.09 -0.89 3.41
C PHE A 56 -19.53 -0.99 3.95
N ARG A 57 -20.17 -2.17 3.90
CA ARG A 57 -21.46 -2.38 4.55
C ARG A 57 -21.39 -2.21 6.06
N ASN A 58 -20.22 -2.39 6.68
CA ASN A 58 -20.05 -2.15 8.11
C ASN A 58 -20.47 -0.72 8.50
N ILE A 59 -20.10 0.29 7.71
CA ILE A 59 -20.51 1.67 7.96
C ILE A 59 -21.96 1.94 7.49
N MET A 60 -22.38 1.35 6.37
CA MET A 60 -23.74 1.54 5.83
C MET A 60 -24.82 0.93 6.72
N ASP A 61 -24.54 -0.21 7.34
CA ASP A 61 -25.47 -0.95 8.19
C ASP A 61 -25.35 -0.56 9.68
N PHE A 62 -24.43 0.34 10.03
CA PHE A 62 -24.27 0.82 11.40
C PHE A 62 -25.58 1.40 11.99
N PRO A 63 -26.37 2.21 11.25
CA PRO A 63 -27.68 2.67 11.74
C PRO A 63 -28.71 1.56 11.94
N LYS A 64 -28.61 0.45 11.19
CA LYS A 64 -29.48 -0.72 11.39
C LYS A 64 -29.09 -1.48 12.67
N ARG A 65 -27.80 -1.50 13.00
CA ARG A 65 -27.24 -2.15 14.21
C ARG A 65 -27.47 -1.33 15.47
N PHE A 66 -27.41 0.00 15.37
CA PHE A 66 -27.67 0.94 16.45
C PHE A 66 -28.80 1.90 16.03
N PRO A 67 -30.08 1.52 16.19
CA PRO A 67 -31.22 2.33 15.75
C PRO A 67 -31.28 3.72 16.39
N ASP A 68 -30.71 3.87 17.59
CA ASP A 68 -30.68 5.13 18.35
C ASP A 68 -29.43 5.97 18.04
N CYS A 69 -28.64 5.61 17.00
CA CYS A 69 -27.42 6.34 16.70
C CYS A 69 -27.72 7.73 16.12
N LEU A 70 -26.89 8.71 16.52
CA LEU A 70 -26.88 10.01 15.90
C LEU A 70 -26.01 9.95 14.63
N ILE A 71 -26.60 10.26 13.48
CA ILE A 71 -25.86 10.37 12.22
C ILE A 71 -25.57 11.84 11.95
N THR A 72 -24.29 12.19 11.89
CA THR A 72 -23.81 13.54 11.56
C THR A 72 -23.00 13.49 10.28
N THR A 73 -23.40 14.23 9.26
CA THR A 73 -22.67 14.36 7.99
C THR A 73 -21.80 15.62 7.99
N LEU A 74 -20.52 15.47 7.67
CA LEU A 74 -19.58 16.59 7.50
C LEU A 74 -19.37 16.86 6.01
N GLU A 75 -19.95 17.96 5.52
CA GLU A 75 -19.92 18.28 4.08
C GLU A 75 -18.90 19.38 3.72
N GLN A 76 -18.50 20.20 4.70
CA GLN A 76 -17.49 21.21 4.49
C GLN A 76 -16.10 20.56 4.45
N ASN A 77 -15.44 20.69 3.30
CA ASN A 77 -14.08 20.25 3.09
C ASN A 77 -13.11 21.43 3.28
N TYR A 78 -12.08 21.19 4.09
CA TYR A 78 -11.07 22.19 4.45
C TYR A 78 -9.71 21.96 3.73
N ARG A 79 -9.62 20.94 2.88
CA ARG A 79 -8.40 20.53 2.17
C ARG A 79 -8.33 21.12 0.77
N SER A 80 -9.38 20.87 -0.01
CA SER A 80 -9.41 21.05 -1.45
C SER A 80 -10.23 22.27 -1.82
N THR A 81 -9.82 22.95 -2.90
CA THR A 81 -10.61 24.05 -3.47
C THR A 81 -11.89 23.56 -4.14
N GLN A 82 -12.88 24.44 -4.27
CA GLN A 82 -14.18 24.10 -4.84
C GLN A 82 -14.12 23.48 -6.26
N PRO A 83 -13.25 23.94 -7.20
CA PRO A 83 -13.16 23.30 -8.51
C PRO A 83 -12.73 21.83 -8.47
N ILE A 84 -11.85 21.45 -7.53
CA ILE A 84 -11.47 20.05 -7.31
C ILE A 84 -12.65 19.27 -6.74
N LEU A 85 -13.35 19.83 -5.75
CA LEU A 85 -14.51 19.16 -5.13
C LEU A 85 -15.67 18.97 -6.11
N SER A 86 -15.92 19.93 -7.00
CA SER A 86 -16.93 19.77 -8.03
C SER A 86 -16.64 18.59 -8.95
N LEU A 87 -15.35 18.35 -9.28
CA LEU A 87 -14.94 17.17 -10.03
C LEU A 87 -15.07 15.88 -9.18
N THR A 88 -14.63 15.86 -7.93
CA THR A 88 -14.69 14.66 -7.09
C THR A 88 -16.13 14.25 -6.77
N ASN A 89 -17.01 15.22 -6.51
CA ASN A 89 -18.45 14.99 -6.39
C ASN A 89 -19.02 14.36 -7.68
N ALA A 90 -18.60 14.82 -8.86
CA ALA A 90 -19.04 14.23 -10.13
C ALA A 90 -18.51 12.81 -10.37
N ILE A 91 -17.30 12.49 -9.89
CA ILE A 91 -16.75 11.12 -9.93
C ILE A 91 -17.63 10.17 -9.09
N ILE A 92 -17.94 10.53 -7.84
CA ILE A 92 -18.67 9.67 -6.91
C ILE A 92 -20.20 9.71 -7.11
N ALA A 93 -20.72 10.72 -7.81
CA ALA A 93 -22.14 10.79 -8.17
C ALA A 93 -22.61 9.55 -8.97
N ASN A 94 -21.71 8.92 -9.72
CA ASN A 94 -21.98 7.68 -10.46
C ASN A 94 -21.88 6.40 -9.61
N ALA A 95 -21.48 6.49 -8.33
CA ALA A 95 -21.43 5.32 -7.46
C ALA A 95 -22.84 4.82 -7.07
N ARG A 96 -23.05 3.50 -7.11
CA ARG A 96 -24.36 2.86 -6.90
C ARG A 96 -24.85 2.94 -5.45
N GLU A 97 -23.96 2.59 -4.52
CA GLU A 97 -24.24 2.60 -3.08
C GLU A 97 -23.35 3.65 -2.43
N LYS A 98 -24.00 4.71 -1.90
CA LYS A 98 -23.31 5.79 -1.20
C LYS A 98 -24.20 6.49 -0.18
N PHE A 99 -23.60 7.09 0.83
CA PHE A 99 -24.26 8.16 1.56
C PHE A 99 -24.35 9.39 0.66
N THR A 100 -25.55 9.95 0.52
CA THR A 100 -25.74 11.17 -0.27
C THR A 100 -25.19 12.34 0.51
N LYS A 101 -24.05 12.88 0.06
CA LYS A 101 -23.40 14.08 0.57
C LYS A 101 -22.81 14.86 -0.58
N GLN A 102 -22.81 16.18 -0.47
CA GLN A 102 -22.18 17.04 -1.47
C GLN A 102 -21.11 17.89 -0.82
N LEU A 103 -19.85 17.58 -1.11
CA LEU A 103 -18.73 18.30 -0.50
C LEU A 103 -18.61 19.70 -1.07
N PHE A 104 -18.43 20.69 -0.21
CA PHE A 104 -18.18 22.08 -0.59
C PHE A 104 -16.97 22.64 0.15
N SER A 105 -16.37 23.70 -0.40
CA SER A 105 -15.23 24.39 0.19
C SER A 105 -15.48 25.90 0.24
N GLN A 106 -14.99 26.51 1.32
CA GLN A 106 -14.97 27.96 1.50
C GLN A 106 -13.60 28.58 1.19
N LEU A 107 -12.62 27.75 0.75
CA LEU A 107 -11.31 28.25 0.37
C LEU A 107 -11.44 29.18 -0.86
N PRO A 108 -10.88 30.40 -0.81
CA PRO A 108 -10.99 31.33 -1.92
C PRO A 108 -10.20 30.84 -3.14
N GLY A 109 -10.76 31.06 -4.33
CA GLY A 109 -10.07 30.77 -5.59
C GLY A 109 -10.11 29.30 -6.00
N GLY A 110 -8.96 28.78 -6.43
CA GLY A 110 -8.80 27.45 -7.01
C GLY A 110 -8.80 27.44 -8.54
N ARG A 111 -7.88 26.65 -9.10
CA ARG A 111 -7.81 26.42 -10.55
C ARG A 111 -8.65 25.21 -10.91
N LYS A 112 -9.27 25.22 -12.10
CA LYS A 112 -9.91 24.01 -12.63
C LYS A 112 -8.86 22.91 -12.76
N PRO A 113 -9.18 21.66 -12.38
CA PRO A 113 -8.34 20.52 -12.68
C PRO A 113 -7.92 20.50 -14.16
N VAL A 114 -6.67 20.14 -14.44
CA VAL A 114 -6.13 20.11 -15.80
C VAL A 114 -6.29 18.71 -16.37
N TYR A 115 -6.86 18.59 -17.56
CA TYR A 115 -6.98 17.32 -18.27
C TYR A 115 -6.01 17.27 -19.45
N LEU A 116 -5.00 16.39 -19.34
CA LEU A 116 -3.94 16.14 -20.31
C LEU A 116 -4.30 14.93 -21.18
N ARG A 117 -4.17 15.08 -22.51
CA ARG A 117 -4.36 14.00 -23.49
C ARG A 117 -3.13 13.79 -24.38
N PRO A 118 -1.98 13.40 -23.80
CA PRO A 118 -0.76 13.16 -24.56
C PRO A 118 -0.95 12.02 -25.58
N ALA A 119 -0.14 11.98 -26.63
CA ALA A 119 -0.19 10.98 -27.70
C ALA A 119 0.30 9.58 -27.27
N GLY A 120 0.87 9.43 -26.08
CA GLY A 120 1.43 8.19 -25.56
C GLY A 120 1.95 8.30 -24.12
N THR A 121 2.35 7.17 -23.53
CA THR A 121 2.86 7.11 -22.15
C THR A 121 4.18 7.85 -21.98
N GLU A 122 5.04 7.85 -23.00
CA GLU A 122 6.27 8.65 -23.02
C GLU A 122 5.96 10.16 -23.00
N GLN A 123 5.05 10.62 -23.86
CA GLN A 123 4.67 12.03 -23.88
C GLN A 123 3.94 12.43 -22.60
N GLN A 124 3.18 11.52 -21.96
CA GLN A 124 2.66 11.75 -20.61
C GLN A 124 3.80 12.05 -19.63
N ALA A 125 4.83 11.20 -19.57
CA ALA A 125 5.94 11.41 -18.65
C ALA A 125 6.62 12.76 -18.90
N VAL A 126 6.85 13.13 -20.16
CA VAL A 126 7.42 14.44 -20.54
C VAL A 126 6.53 15.60 -20.05
N ARG A 127 5.22 15.55 -20.29
CA ARG A 127 4.27 16.59 -19.87
C ARG A 127 4.19 16.72 -18.35
N VAL A 128 4.19 15.59 -17.63
CA VAL A 128 4.21 15.58 -16.16
C VAL A 128 5.49 16.26 -15.64
N VAL A 129 6.66 15.91 -16.17
CA VAL A 129 7.94 16.55 -15.80
C VAL A 129 7.94 18.06 -16.10
N GLN A 130 7.38 18.48 -17.24
CA GLN A 130 7.25 19.90 -17.58
C GLN A 130 6.36 20.66 -16.60
N GLU A 131 5.20 20.10 -16.24
CA GLU A 131 4.29 20.73 -15.26
C GLU A 131 4.89 20.74 -13.84
N ILE A 132 5.62 19.69 -13.45
CA ILE A 132 6.35 19.68 -12.17
C ILE A 132 7.37 20.83 -12.15
N ARG A 133 8.16 21.02 -13.21
CA ARG A 133 9.10 22.16 -13.30
C ARG A 133 8.39 23.51 -13.27
N ARG A 134 7.24 23.63 -13.93
CA ARG A 134 6.43 24.85 -13.89
C ARG A 134 5.95 25.16 -12.47
N LEU A 135 5.40 24.17 -11.76
CA LEU A 135 4.98 24.30 -10.36
C LEU A 135 6.15 24.64 -9.42
N ARG A 136 7.31 24.04 -9.64
CA ARG A 136 8.55 24.35 -8.93
C ARG A 136 8.98 25.81 -9.16
N GLY A 137 8.90 26.29 -10.41
CA GLY A 137 9.14 27.68 -10.77
C GLY A 137 8.14 28.66 -10.14
N ASP A 138 6.89 28.22 -9.94
CA ASP A 138 5.84 28.95 -9.21
C ASP A 138 6.04 28.90 -7.68
N GLY A 139 7.07 28.21 -7.17
CA GLY A 139 7.41 28.16 -5.74
C GLY A 139 6.80 26.99 -4.95
N VAL A 140 6.16 26.00 -5.59
CA VAL A 140 5.63 24.81 -4.90
C VAL A 140 6.79 23.91 -4.47
N ALA A 141 6.87 23.57 -3.18
CA ALA A 141 7.89 22.65 -2.65
C ALA A 141 7.79 21.26 -3.30
N ALA A 142 8.92 20.55 -3.46
CA ALA A 142 8.92 19.25 -4.14
C ALA A 142 8.10 18.20 -3.36
N GLY A 143 8.25 18.18 -2.03
CA GLY A 143 7.48 17.30 -1.14
C GLY A 143 5.96 17.57 -1.17
N GLU A 144 5.52 18.71 -1.69
CA GLU A 144 4.13 19.11 -1.88
C GLU A 144 3.58 18.74 -3.28
N ILE A 145 4.36 17.96 -4.06
CA ILE A 145 3.97 17.45 -5.38
C ILE A 145 3.98 15.93 -5.36
N ALA A 146 2.83 15.33 -5.68
CA ALA A 146 2.69 13.88 -5.80
C ALA A 146 2.21 13.44 -7.19
N VAL A 147 2.72 12.30 -7.66
CA VAL A 147 2.21 11.59 -8.83
C VAL A 147 1.67 10.24 -8.39
N LEU A 148 0.37 10.07 -8.56
CA LEU A 148 -0.40 8.91 -8.14
C LEU A 148 -0.72 8.00 -9.33
N PHE A 149 -0.59 6.70 -9.09
CA PHE A 149 -0.84 5.67 -10.10
C PHE A 149 -1.51 4.43 -9.49
N ARG A 150 -2.20 3.65 -10.33
CA ARG A 150 -2.91 2.45 -9.86
C ARG A 150 -1.99 1.30 -9.43
N ALA A 151 -0.86 1.09 -10.12
CA ALA A 151 0.08 0.02 -9.82
C ALA A 151 1.53 0.52 -9.94
N ALA A 152 2.42 -0.02 -9.12
CA ALA A 152 3.81 0.45 -8.99
C ALA A 152 4.59 0.53 -10.31
N TRP A 153 4.31 -0.36 -11.27
CA TRP A 153 5.01 -0.39 -12.56
C TRP A 153 4.52 0.69 -13.54
N HIS A 154 3.38 1.33 -13.26
CA HIS A 154 2.87 2.45 -14.06
C HIS A 154 3.73 3.71 -13.95
N SER A 155 4.68 3.78 -13.01
CA SER A 155 5.59 4.93 -12.87
C SER A 155 6.91 4.77 -13.62
N ASN A 156 7.21 3.60 -14.18
CA ASN A 156 8.55 3.28 -14.71
C ASN A 156 9.05 4.30 -15.74
N GLU A 157 8.23 4.67 -16.73
CA GLU A 157 8.60 5.66 -17.75
C GLU A 157 8.79 7.05 -17.15
N LEU A 158 7.96 7.41 -16.17
CA LEU A 158 8.06 8.68 -15.46
C LEU A 158 9.35 8.75 -14.63
N GLU A 159 9.73 7.67 -13.94
CA GLU A 159 10.96 7.59 -13.15
C GLU A 159 12.20 7.83 -14.03
N VAL A 160 12.24 7.25 -15.23
CA VAL A 160 13.32 7.49 -16.19
C VAL A 160 13.37 8.96 -16.60
N MET A 161 12.21 9.57 -16.89
CA MET A 161 12.15 10.97 -17.31
C MET A 161 12.48 11.96 -16.18
N LEU A 162 12.08 11.66 -14.94
CA LEU A 162 12.46 12.44 -13.76
C LEU A 162 13.98 12.40 -13.53
N LYS A 163 14.59 11.22 -13.59
CA LYS A 163 16.06 11.06 -13.48
C LYS A 163 16.80 11.82 -14.58
N ARG A 164 16.37 11.68 -15.84
CA ARG A 164 16.91 12.47 -16.97
C ARG A 164 16.72 13.97 -16.76
N GLY A 165 15.65 14.35 -16.09
CA GLY A 165 15.31 15.73 -15.79
C GLY A 165 16.01 16.32 -14.57
N GLY A 166 16.82 15.53 -13.84
CA GLY A 166 17.45 15.95 -12.59
C GLY A 166 16.45 16.23 -11.46
N ILE A 167 15.28 15.59 -11.47
CA ILE A 167 14.26 15.75 -10.44
C ILE A 167 14.33 14.53 -9.52
N GLU A 168 14.74 14.75 -8.29
CA GLU A 168 14.78 13.73 -7.25
C GLU A 168 13.35 13.34 -6.82
N PHE A 169 13.14 12.07 -6.54
CA PHE A 169 11.86 11.56 -6.10
C PHE A 169 12.00 10.43 -5.09
N ILE A 170 10.94 10.22 -4.31
CA ILE A 170 10.76 9.04 -3.46
C ILE A 170 9.53 8.27 -3.95
N LYS A 171 9.62 6.93 -3.95
CA LYS A 171 8.54 6.07 -4.42
C LYS A 171 7.95 5.25 -3.27
N TYR A 172 6.65 5.38 -3.12
CA TYR A 172 5.78 4.59 -2.27
C TYR A 172 4.83 3.78 -3.15
N GLY A 173 4.14 2.80 -2.59
CA GLY A 173 3.23 1.97 -3.36
C GLY A 173 3.93 0.84 -4.10
N GLY A 174 3.92 -0.31 -3.44
CA GLY A 174 4.36 -1.58 -3.95
C GLY A 174 3.97 -2.67 -2.96
N LEU A 175 2.72 -3.15 -3.04
CA LEU A 175 2.30 -4.44 -2.44
C LEU A 175 3.36 -5.53 -2.65
N LYS A 176 4.06 -5.47 -3.80
CA LYS A 176 5.15 -6.38 -4.15
C LYS A 176 6.39 -6.31 -3.26
N PHE A 177 6.69 -5.27 -2.48
CA PHE A 177 7.93 -5.25 -1.69
C PHE A 177 7.88 -6.31 -0.60
N VAL A 178 7.03 -6.13 0.41
CA VAL A 178 6.82 -7.10 1.50
C VAL A 178 6.25 -8.42 0.97
N GLU A 179 5.46 -8.37 -0.11
CA GLU A 179 4.89 -9.59 -0.67
C GLU A 179 5.84 -10.39 -1.58
N SER A 180 6.96 -9.80 -2.02
CA SER A 180 7.89 -10.48 -2.92
C SER A 180 8.42 -11.74 -2.25
N ALA A 181 8.66 -12.77 -3.07
CA ALA A 181 9.09 -14.05 -2.54
C ALA A 181 10.39 -13.90 -1.71
N HIS A 182 11.36 -13.11 -2.21
CA HIS A 182 12.65 -12.92 -1.56
C HIS A 182 12.57 -12.07 -0.28
N ILE A 183 11.71 -11.06 -0.19
CA ILE A 183 11.48 -10.34 1.07
C ILE A 183 10.75 -11.24 2.06
N LYS A 184 9.72 -12.00 1.65
CA LYS A 184 9.07 -12.98 2.54
C LYS A 184 10.03 -14.07 3.05
N ASP A 185 11.01 -14.46 2.24
CA ASP A 185 12.05 -15.43 2.63
C ASP A 185 12.92 -14.85 3.76
N LEU A 186 13.40 -13.61 3.61
CA LEU A 186 14.17 -12.92 4.64
C LEU A 186 13.34 -12.58 5.90
N LEU A 187 12.09 -12.15 5.74
CA LEU A 187 11.17 -11.93 6.88
C LEU A 187 10.87 -13.20 7.65
N ALA A 188 10.82 -14.36 6.98
CA ALA A 188 10.68 -15.63 7.68
C ALA A 188 11.89 -15.92 8.57
N LEU A 189 13.12 -15.67 8.09
CA LEU A 189 14.35 -15.80 8.90
C LEU A 189 14.30 -14.90 10.14
N LEU A 190 13.89 -13.63 9.98
CA LEU A 190 13.75 -12.69 11.08
C LEU A 190 12.64 -13.10 12.06
N ARG A 191 11.53 -13.65 11.56
CA ARG A 191 10.42 -14.14 12.40
C ARG A 191 10.81 -15.34 13.24
N VAL A 192 11.59 -16.29 12.72
CA VAL A 192 12.05 -17.43 13.54
C VAL A 192 13.15 -17.04 14.52
N LEU A 193 13.91 -15.99 14.21
CA LEU A 193 14.85 -15.38 15.15
C LEU A 193 14.10 -14.76 16.34
N PHE A 194 13.05 -13.99 16.07
CA PHE A 194 12.21 -13.37 17.10
C PHE A 194 11.33 -14.38 17.85
N ASN A 195 10.70 -15.30 17.12
CA ASN A 195 9.83 -16.34 17.65
C ASN A 195 10.19 -17.71 17.05
N PRO A 196 11.07 -18.48 17.73
CA PRO A 196 11.47 -19.81 17.28
C PRO A 196 10.32 -20.82 17.17
N ARG A 197 9.13 -20.51 17.71
CA ARG A 197 7.93 -21.37 17.61
C ARG A 197 7.10 -21.14 16.36
N ASP A 198 7.51 -20.25 15.47
CA ASP A 198 6.80 -19.93 14.23
C ASP A 198 6.94 -21.03 13.17
N GLY A 199 6.10 -22.07 13.27
CA GLY A 199 6.14 -23.23 12.38
C GLY A 199 5.89 -22.89 10.90
N VAL A 200 5.16 -21.81 10.60
CA VAL A 200 4.90 -21.37 9.22
C VAL A 200 6.14 -20.74 8.60
N ALA A 201 6.83 -19.87 9.35
CA ALA A 201 8.09 -19.30 8.93
C ALA A 201 9.17 -20.38 8.75
N TRP A 202 9.26 -21.34 9.67
CA TRP A 202 10.15 -22.50 9.52
C TRP A 202 9.86 -23.33 8.28
N TYR A 203 8.59 -23.62 8.01
CA TYR A 203 8.21 -24.39 6.83
C TYR A 203 8.67 -23.71 5.53
N ARG A 204 8.56 -22.37 5.48
CA ARG A 204 9.05 -21.59 4.34
C ARG A 204 10.58 -21.69 4.20
N ILE A 205 11.33 -21.45 5.28
CA ILE A 205 12.80 -21.47 5.27
C ILE A 205 13.35 -22.85 4.89
N LEU A 206 12.81 -23.91 5.48
CA LEU A 206 13.30 -25.27 5.27
C LEU A 206 13.13 -25.72 3.82
N LEU A 207 12.07 -25.29 3.13
CA LEU A 207 11.85 -25.57 1.71
C LEU A 207 12.76 -24.75 0.77
N LEU A 208 13.56 -23.81 1.29
CA LEU A 208 14.60 -23.14 0.51
C LEU A 208 15.86 -23.99 0.35
N ILE A 209 16.08 -24.95 1.25
CA ILE A 209 17.27 -25.79 1.26
C ILE A 209 17.07 -26.98 0.30
N GLU A 210 17.98 -27.13 -0.65
CA GLU A 210 17.93 -28.21 -1.63
C GLU A 210 17.92 -29.59 -0.92
N GLY A 211 16.97 -30.45 -1.29
CA GLY A 211 16.83 -31.79 -0.71
C GLY A 211 15.94 -31.87 0.53
N ILE A 212 15.37 -30.76 1.01
CA ILE A 212 14.32 -30.76 2.04
C ILE A 212 12.94 -30.59 1.38
N GLY A 213 12.13 -31.65 1.41
CA GLY A 213 10.73 -31.62 0.99
C GLY A 213 9.74 -31.42 2.15
N PRO A 214 8.42 -31.32 1.86
CA PRO A 214 7.36 -31.10 2.85
C PRO A 214 7.41 -32.04 4.06
N THR A 215 7.71 -33.33 3.84
CA THR A 215 7.78 -34.34 4.90
C THR A 215 8.96 -34.10 5.84
N SER A 216 10.16 -33.88 5.30
CA SER A 216 11.36 -33.59 6.09
C SER A 216 11.20 -32.27 6.85
N ALA A 217 10.62 -31.24 6.21
CA ALA A 217 10.34 -29.97 6.86
C ALA A 217 9.42 -30.14 8.08
N LYS A 218 8.31 -30.88 7.95
CA LYS A 218 7.39 -31.16 9.07
C LYS A 218 8.08 -31.91 10.22
N GLN A 219 8.96 -32.87 9.91
CA GLN A 219 9.72 -33.61 10.93
C GLN A 219 10.69 -32.70 11.70
N ILE A 220 11.38 -31.80 11.00
CA ILE A 220 12.29 -30.83 11.62
C ILE A 220 11.48 -29.86 12.50
N ILE A 221 10.38 -29.30 11.98
CA ILE A 221 9.48 -28.36 12.72
C ILE A 221 8.90 -29.01 13.98
N ALA A 222 8.50 -30.29 13.91
CA ALA A 222 7.99 -31.01 15.07
C ALA A 222 9.01 -31.08 16.21
N ARG A 223 10.31 -31.11 15.91
CA ARG A 223 11.37 -31.04 16.92
C ARG A 223 11.62 -29.63 17.43
N ILE A 224 11.73 -28.66 16.51
CA ILE A 224 11.96 -27.26 16.85
C ILE A 224 10.85 -26.75 17.78
N VAL A 225 9.58 -26.92 17.36
CA VAL A 225 8.42 -26.33 18.02
C VAL A 225 7.76 -27.32 18.98
N GLY A 226 7.49 -28.55 18.53
CA GLY A 226 6.74 -29.55 19.29
C GLY A 226 7.54 -30.12 20.47
N ALA A 227 8.80 -30.48 20.24
CA ALA A 227 9.70 -30.94 21.30
C ALA A 227 10.42 -29.78 22.03
N GLY A 228 10.29 -28.54 21.53
CA GLY A 228 10.87 -27.35 22.14
C GLY A 228 12.40 -27.28 22.04
N GLU A 229 13.02 -28.01 21.10
CA GLU A 229 14.47 -28.05 20.92
C GLU A 229 15.06 -26.75 20.33
N GLY A 230 14.22 -25.85 19.80
CA GLY A 230 14.69 -24.60 19.20
C GLY A 230 15.65 -24.83 18.03
N PHE A 231 16.70 -24.01 17.92
CA PHE A 231 17.67 -24.09 16.81
C PHE A 231 18.55 -25.36 16.86
N GLU A 232 18.72 -25.98 18.03
CA GLU A 232 19.52 -27.21 18.20
C GLU A 232 19.02 -28.38 17.34
N ALA A 233 17.70 -28.41 17.07
CA ALA A 233 17.07 -29.41 16.24
C ALA A 233 17.62 -29.45 14.80
N LEU A 234 18.11 -28.31 14.27
CA LEU A 234 18.67 -28.22 12.92
C LEU A 234 19.91 -29.11 12.76
N THR A 235 20.67 -29.28 13.83
CA THR A 235 21.90 -30.10 13.87
C THR A 235 21.67 -31.49 14.48
N HIS A 236 20.42 -31.90 14.70
CA HIS A 236 20.12 -33.22 15.26
C HIS A 236 20.72 -34.35 14.40
N LYS A 237 21.23 -35.41 15.05
CA LYS A 237 21.95 -36.53 14.42
C LYS A 237 21.20 -37.16 13.22
N THR A 238 19.87 -37.15 13.27
CA THR A 238 18.98 -37.64 12.19
C THR A 238 19.13 -36.84 10.89
N PHE A 239 19.37 -35.54 10.98
CA PHE A 239 19.44 -34.63 9.83
C PHE A 239 20.87 -34.27 9.46
N ALA A 240 21.78 -34.21 10.44
CA ALA A 240 23.19 -33.85 10.23
C ALA A 240 23.92 -34.75 9.20
N LYS A 241 23.50 -36.02 9.06
CA LYS A 241 24.07 -36.98 8.10
C LYS A 241 23.42 -36.94 6.70
N ARG A 242 22.40 -36.12 6.48
CA ARG A 242 21.70 -35.99 5.19
C ARG A 242 22.46 -35.04 4.26
N LYS A 243 22.15 -35.07 2.95
CA LYS A 243 22.75 -34.19 1.92
C LYS A 243 22.66 -32.70 2.31
N TYR A 244 21.53 -32.30 2.89
CA TYR A 244 21.22 -30.94 3.36
C TYR A 244 21.72 -30.63 4.79
N GLY A 245 22.42 -31.56 5.45
CA GLY A 245 22.83 -31.40 6.86
C GLY A 245 23.82 -30.24 7.07
N LYS A 246 24.69 -29.98 6.08
CA LYS A 246 25.62 -28.85 6.11
C LYS A 246 24.88 -27.51 6.05
N ASP A 247 23.86 -27.40 5.19
CA ASP A 247 23.07 -26.18 5.03
C ASP A 247 22.23 -25.88 6.27
N LEU A 248 21.68 -26.91 6.94
CA LEU A 248 21.04 -26.76 8.24
C LEU A 248 22.01 -26.27 9.33
N GLY A 249 23.25 -26.75 9.30
CA GLY A 249 24.31 -26.25 10.19
C GLY A 249 24.66 -24.78 9.93
N ALA A 250 24.76 -24.38 8.66
CA ALA A 250 25.01 -22.99 8.27
C ALA A 250 23.85 -22.06 8.67
N LEU A 251 22.60 -22.51 8.49
CA LEU A 251 21.40 -21.78 8.93
C LEU A 251 21.39 -21.57 10.44
N ARG A 252 21.71 -22.62 11.22
CA ARG A 252 21.84 -22.51 12.67
C ARG A 252 22.89 -21.46 13.05
N ALA A 253 24.09 -21.55 12.48
CA ALA A 253 25.17 -20.63 12.78
C ALA A 253 24.79 -19.16 12.47
N ALA A 254 24.10 -18.94 11.34
CA ALA A 254 23.62 -17.61 10.96
C ALA A 254 22.59 -17.07 11.97
N LEU A 255 21.65 -17.90 12.44
CA LEU A 255 20.64 -17.51 13.44
C LEU A 255 21.26 -17.26 14.83
N GLU A 256 22.22 -18.08 15.25
CA GLU A 256 22.89 -17.92 16.54
C GLU A 256 23.76 -16.66 16.57
N GLN A 257 24.44 -16.32 15.46
CA GLN A 257 25.26 -15.11 15.35
C GLN A 257 24.46 -13.82 15.64
N VAL A 258 23.17 -13.79 15.31
CA VAL A 258 22.30 -12.60 15.48
C VAL A 258 21.24 -12.77 16.56
N GLY A 259 21.22 -13.91 17.25
CA GLY A 259 20.30 -14.21 18.35
C GLY A 259 20.79 -13.71 19.71
N GLU A 260 21.98 -13.11 19.78
CA GLU A 260 22.55 -12.59 21.00
C GLU A 260 21.85 -11.29 21.48
N PRO A 261 21.68 -11.09 22.80
CA PRO A 261 21.15 -9.85 23.34
C PRO A 261 22.00 -8.62 22.93
N GLY A 262 21.35 -7.60 22.37
CA GLY A 262 22.02 -6.34 21.98
C GLY A 262 22.32 -6.19 20.48
N VAL A 263 22.04 -7.20 19.67
CA VAL A 263 22.13 -7.10 18.20
C VAL A 263 21.05 -6.14 17.68
N THR A 264 21.45 -5.14 16.89
CA THR A 264 20.51 -4.19 16.29
C THR A 264 19.73 -4.83 15.14
N PRO A 265 18.51 -4.33 14.81
CA PRO A 265 17.76 -4.84 13.67
C PRO A 265 18.55 -4.78 12.36
N THR A 266 19.29 -3.70 12.11
CA THR A 266 20.16 -3.54 10.93
C THR A 266 21.21 -4.64 10.83
N THR A 267 21.89 -4.97 11.94
CA THR A 267 22.89 -6.05 11.97
C THR A 267 22.24 -7.41 11.72
N ALA A 268 21.08 -7.69 12.35
CA ALA A 268 20.34 -8.92 12.15
C ALA A 268 19.89 -9.11 10.69
N VAL A 269 19.32 -8.07 10.07
CA VAL A 269 18.89 -8.08 8.66
C VAL A 269 20.08 -8.28 7.73
N THR A 270 21.21 -7.61 7.99
CA THR A 270 22.41 -7.70 7.15
C THR A 270 22.98 -9.12 7.15
N ALA A 271 23.20 -9.71 8.32
CA ALA A 271 23.80 -11.04 8.41
C ALA A 271 22.88 -12.14 7.84
N LEU A 272 21.56 -12.06 8.08
CA LEU A 272 20.61 -13.01 7.50
C LEU A 272 20.44 -12.82 5.99
N MET A 273 20.56 -11.59 5.49
CA MET A 273 20.61 -11.31 4.05
C MET A 273 21.85 -11.97 3.42
N ASP A 274 23.03 -11.86 4.05
CA ASP A 274 24.26 -12.46 3.53
C ASP A 274 24.20 -13.99 3.49
N HIS A 275 23.57 -14.62 4.49
CA HIS A 275 23.26 -16.05 4.46
C HIS A 275 22.29 -16.42 3.32
N TYR A 276 21.25 -15.61 3.11
CA TYR A 276 20.19 -15.90 2.14
C TYR A 276 20.58 -15.60 0.68
N ARG A 277 21.45 -14.62 0.44
CA ARG A 277 21.90 -14.20 -0.90
C ARG A 277 22.30 -15.35 -1.84
N PRO A 278 23.19 -16.28 -1.48
CA PRO A 278 23.57 -17.38 -2.37
C PRO A 278 22.39 -18.31 -2.70
N ILE A 279 21.47 -18.53 -1.74
CA ILE A 279 20.26 -19.33 -1.96
C ILE A 279 19.33 -18.64 -2.95
N MET A 280 19.17 -17.32 -2.82
CA MET A 280 18.36 -16.51 -3.72
C MET A 280 18.92 -16.51 -5.14
N GLU A 281 20.23 -16.33 -5.30
CA GLU A 281 20.90 -16.29 -6.61
C GLU A 281 20.77 -17.61 -7.37
N GLN A 282 20.76 -18.75 -6.66
CA GLN A 282 20.53 -20.05 -7.27
C GLN A 282 19.07 -20.31 -7.65
N LYS A 283 18.13 -19.69 -6.91
CA LYS A 283 16.69 -19.96 -7.04
C LYS A 283 15.98 -19.06 -8.05
N TYR A 284 16.48 -17.85 -8.28
CA TYR A 284 15.78 -16.84 -9.09
C TYR A 284 16.69 -16.27 -10.20
N ASP A 285 16.21 -16.35 -11.46
CA ASP A 285 16.94 -15.84 -12.63
C ASP A 285 17.12 -14.30 -12.63
N ASP A 286 16.28 -13.57 -11.88
CA ASP A 286 16.28 -12.11 -11.76
C ASP A 286 16.99 -11.58 -10.50
N ALA A 287 17.99 -12.32 -10.00
CA ALA A 287 18.68 -12.04 -8.74
C ALA A 287 19.17 -10.60 -8.57
N HIS A 288 19.73 -9.97 -9.62
CA HIS A 288 20.22 -8.59 -9.57
C HIS A 288 19.16 -7.56 -9.16
N LYS A 289 17.89 -7.75 -9.54
CA LYS A 289 16.80 -6.84 -9.14
C LYS A 289 16.44 -7.04 -7.66
N ARG A 290 16.40 -8.29 -7.21
CA ARG A 290 16.04 -8.68 -5.85
C ARG A 290 17.07 -8.24 -4.80
N VAL A 291 18.35 -8.17 -5.18
CA VAL A 291 19.40 -7.64 -4.29
C VAL A 291 19.10 -6.20 -3.87
N ASN A 292 18.57 -5.36 -4.78
CA ASN A 292 18.23 -3.96 -4.45
C ASN A 292 17.04 -3.88 -3.47
N ASP A 293 16.07 -4.79 -3.61
CA ASP A 293 14.95 -4.90 -2.69
C ASP A 293 15.45 -5.34 -1.29
N LEU A 294 16.34 -6.33 -1.21
CA LEU A 294 16.95 -6.74 0.07
C LEU A 294 17.77 -5.61 0.72
N ALA A 295 18.51 -4.84 -0.08
CA ALA A 295 19.26 -3.68 0.40
C ALA A 295 18.33 -2.59 0.97
N SER A 296 17.13 -2.43 0.38
CA SER A 296 16.12 -1.50 0.90
C SER A 296 15.61 -1.92 2.28
N LEU A 297 15.56 -3.23 2.59
CA LEU A 297 15.16 -3.71 3.92
C LEU A 297 16.17 -3.34 5.01
N ILE A 298 17.47 -3.27 4.68
CA ILE A 298 18.51 -2.79 5.61
C ILE A 298 18.26 -1.33 5.97
N GLN A 299 17.97 -0.48 4.96
CA GLN A 299 17.66 0.92 5.17
C GLN A 299 16.39 1.12 6.01
N ILE A 300 15.38 0.26 5.83
CA ILE A 300 14.18 0.27 6.66
C ILE A 300 14.54 -0.08 8.10
N ALA A 301 15.32 -1.15 8.32
CA ALA A 301 15.70 -1.65 9.63
C ALA A 301 16.49 -0.64 10.47
N ASP A 302 17.24 0.26 9.83
CA ASP A 302 18.00 1.34 10.50
C ASP A 302 17.13 2.31 11.30
N ASN A 303 15.85 2.41 10.96
CA ASN A 303 14.90 3.26 11.67
C ASN A 303 14.33 2.62 12.95
N TYR A 304 14.72 1.39 13.28
CA TYR A 304 14.14 0.62 14.38
C TYR A 304 15.17 0.27 15.43
N THR A 305 14.77 0.42 16.70
CA THR A 305 15.61 0.08 17.85
C THR A 305 15.44 -1.37 18.31
N SER A 306 14.38 -2.07 17.86
CA SER A 306 14.13 -3.46 18.21
C SER A 306 13.54 -4.25 17.03
N LEU A 307 13.84 -5.55 16.99
CA LEU A 307 13.34 -6.46 15.95
C LEU A 307 11.82 -6.66 16.06
N GLU A 308 11.28 -6.61 17.28
CA GLU A 308 9.84 -6.67 17.53
C GLU A 308 9.10 -5.51 16.86
N ALA A 309 9.59 -4.28 17.01
CA ALA A 309 9.00 -3.10 16.38
C ALA A 309 9.08 -3.18 14.85
N LEU A 310 10.25 -3.57 14.30
CA LEU A 310 10.42 -3.77 12.87
C LEU A 310 9.43 -4.80 12.30
N LEU A 311 9.33 -5.98 12.93
CA LEU A 311 8.44 -7.05 12.48
C LEU A 311 6.97 -6.68 12.66
N SER A 312 6.62 -5.97 13.74
CA SER A 312 5.25 -5.51 13.98
C SER A 312 4.85 -4.51 12.90
N ASP A 313 5.67 -3.52 12.61
CA ASP A 313 5.34 -2.51 11.58
C ASP A 313 5.29 -3.12 10.19
N LEU A 314 6.23 -4.01 9.84
CA LEU A 314 6.22 -4.72 8.56
C LEU A 314 5.07 -5.74 8.41
N THR A 315 4.42 -6.14 9.50
CA THR A 315 3.26 -7.06 9.49
C THR A 315 1.93 -6.33 9.60
N LEU A 316 1.90 -5.16 10.23
CA LEU A 316 0.70 -4.34 10.43
C LEU A 316 0.45 -3.38 9.25
N GLU A 317 1.50 -2.86 8.62
CA GLU A 317 1.42 -1.90 7.50
C GLU A 317 2.48 -2.22 6.43
N PRO A 318 2.17 -2.07 5.12
CA PRO A 318 3.24 -1.86 4.15
C PRO A 318 4.00 -0.61 4.63
N PRO A 319 5.34 -0.65 4.80
CA PRO A 319 6.17 0.41 5.43
C PRO A 319 6.09 1.79 4.75
N GLU A 320 5.26 1.92 3.72
CA GLU A 320 5.10 3.07 2.85
C GLU A 320 4.26 4.19 3.48
N GLN A 321 3.31 3.89 4.37
CA GLN A 321 2.42 4.90 4.98
C GLN A 321 3.15 5.78 6.01
N ALA A 322 3.96 5.16 6.89
CA ALA A 322 4.72 5.87 7.92
C ALA A 322 5.83 6.78 7.33
N LEU A 323 6.44 6.37 6.20
CA LEU A 323 7.50 7.13 5.53
C LEU A 323 6.96 8.27 4.66
N ALA A 324 5.82 8.07 3.98
CA ALA A 324 5.27 9.05 3.03
C ALA A 324 4.77 10.35 3.68
N GLY A 325 4.19 10.28 4.88
CA GLY A 325 3.66 11.45 5.57
C GLY A 325 4.70 12.28 6.34
N ARG A 326 5.80 11.66 6.79
CA ARG A 326 6.79 12.32 7.66
C ARG A 326 8.06 12.76 6.91
N ALA A 327 8.60 11.95 5.99
CA ALA A 327 9.88 12.24 5.35
C ALA A 327 9.84 13.37 4.32
N ALA A 328 8.67 13.67 3.71
CA ALA A 328 8.54 14.75 2.73
C ALA A 328 8.56 16.15 3.35
N ALA A 329 8.24 16.27 4.64
CA ALA A 329 8.15 17.55 5.35
C ALA A 329 9.28 17.75 6.39
N SER A 330 9.83 16.68 6.99
CA SER A 330 10.80 16.80 8.10
C SER A 330 12.25 17.00 7.69
N ASP A 331 12.68 16.51 6.51
CA ASP A 331 14.11 16.45 6.16
C ASP A 331 14.60 17.60 5.28
N GLY A 332 13.73 18.53 4.86
CA GLY A 332 14.08 19.56 3.88
C GLY A 332 14.57 18.97 2.53
N ALA A 333 14.34 17.68 2.29
CA ALA A 333 14.79 16.97 1.11
C ALA A 333 13.94 17.39 -0.09
N ASP A 334 14.61 17.91 -1.13
CA ASP A 334 13.99 18.43 -2.34
C ASP A 334 13.51 17.31 -3.29
N ARG A 335 12.55 16.50 -2.84
CA ARG A 335 12.10 15.30 -3.56
C ARG A 335 10.59 15.30 -3.77
N ILE A 336 10.15 14.93 -4.97
CA ILE A 336 8.72 14.72 -5.25
C ILE A 336 8.28 13.32 -4.81
N VAL A 337 6.97 13.13 -4.65
CA VAL A 337 6.39 11.84 -4.24
C VAL A 337 5.82 11.08 -5.44
N LEU A 338 6.22 9.83 -5.62
CA LEU A 338 5.56 8.86 -6.49
C LEU A 338 4.83 7.85 -5.60
N SER A 339 3.53 7.62 -5.79
CA SER A 339 2.80 6.69 -4.92
C SER A 339 1.71 5.91 -5.64
N THR A 340 1.44 4.67 -5.18
CA THR A 340 0.17 4.03 -5.56
C THR A 340 -0.99 4.74 -4.86
N ILE A 341 -2.16 4.75 -5.50
CA ILE A 341 -3.37 5.37 -4.93
C ILE A 341 -3.70 4.80 -3.54
N HIS A 342 -3.52 3.48 -3.33
CA HIS A 342 -3.76 2.83 -2.04
C HIS A 342 -2.84 3.37 -0.95
N SER A 343 -1.53 3.48 -1.22
CA SER A 343 -0.56 4.00 -0.26
C SER A 343 -0.70 5.52 -0.03
N ALA A 344 -1.42 6.22 -0.91
CA ALA A 344 -1.71 7.65 -0.78
C ALA A 344 -2.96 7.98 0.06
N LYS A 345 -3.76 6.98 0.45
CA LYS A 345 -4.93 7.20 1.31
C LYS A 345 -4.48 7.80 2.66
N GLY A 346 -5.24 8.77 3.16
CA GLY A 346 -4.90 9.54 4.37
C GLY A 346 -3.94 10.71 4.14
N LEU A 347 -3.18 10.70 3.05
CA LEU A 347 -2.21 11.77 2.73
C LEU A 347 -2.85 12.89 1.90
N GLU A 348 -2.11 13.99 1.73
CA GLU A 348 -2.54 15.17 0.98
C GLU A 348 -1.34 16.00 0.50
N TRP A 349 -1.48 16.65 -0.66
CA TRP A 349 -0.42 17.46 -1.28
C TRP A 349 -1.01 18.70 -1.93
N HIS A 350 -0.23 19.78 -2.00
CA HIS A 350 -0.58 20.96 -2.78
C HIS A 350 -0.99 20.61 -4.22
N SER A 351 -0.15 19.82 -4.92
CA SER A 351 -0.36 19.44 -6.32
C SER A 351 -0.32 17.92 -6.51
N VAL A 352 -1.34 17.37 -7.18
CA VAL A 352 -1.42 15.93 -7.48
C VAL A 352 -1.60 15.69 -8.97
N PHE A 353 -0.83 14.75 -9.50
CA PHE A 353 -0.98 14.19 -10.83
C PHE A 353 -1.54 12.77 -10.74
N ILE A 354 -2.60 12.48 -11.48
CA ILE A 354 -3.12 11.12 -11.66
C ILE A 354 -2.79 10.69 -13.09
N ILE A 355 -1.89 9.72 -13.22
CA ILE A 355 -1.40 9.24 -14.52
C ILE A 355 -2.09 7.95 -14.94
N HIS A 356 -2.06 7.66 -16.24
CA HIS A 356 -2.66 6.45 -16.82
C HIS A 356 -4.15 6.30 -16.51
N LEU A 357 -4.93 7.39 -16.63
CA LEU A 357 -6.40 7.35 -16.65
C LEU A 357 -6.89 6.81 -18.00
N VAL A 358 -6.63 5.52 -18.19
CA VAL A 358 -6.92 4.73 -19.39
C VAL A 358 -7.56 3.43 -18.92
N ASP A 359 -8.57 2.97 -19.63
CA ASP A 359 -9.19 1.68 -19.35
C ASP A 359 -8.13 0.56 -19.48
N GLY A 360 -8.08 -0.32 -18.47
CA GLY A 360 -7.05 -1.36 -18.31
C GLY A 360 -5.97 -0.98 -17.31
N TYR A 361 -5.80 0.32 -17.06
CA TYR A 361 -4.90 0.85 -16.03
C TYR A 361 -5.70 1.36 -14.82
N LEU A 362 -6.62 2.31 -15.03
CA LEU A 362 -7.54 2.83 -14.03
C LEU A 362 -8.85 3.21 -14.73
N PRO A 363 -9.88 2.35 -14.71
CA PRO A 363 -9.97 1.09 -13.96
C PRO A 363 -9.07 -0.03 -14.49
N SER A 364 -8.61 -0.90 -13.57
CA SER A 364 -7.90 -2.14 -13.93
C SER A 364 -8.78 -3.07 -14.79
N SER A 365 -8.17 -3.76 -15.75
CA SER A 365 -8.86 -4.74 -16.61
C SER A 365 -9.55 -5.86 -15.83
N TYR A 366 -9.01 -6.26 -14.67
CA TYR A 366 -9.59 -7.27 -13.80
C TYR A 366 -10.94 -6.85 -13.19
N ALA A 367 -11.18 -5.54 -13.06
CA ALA A 367 -12.40 -5.01 -12.47
C ALA A 367 -13.59 -4.95 -13.45
N PHE A 368 -13.36 -5.16 -14.76
CA PHE A 368 -14.40 -4.94 -15.77
C PHE A 368 -15.57 -5.92 -15.71
N TYR A 369 -15.31 -7.14 -15.24
CA TYR A 369 -16.29 -8.22 -15.25
C TYR A 369 -17.16 -8.28 -13.99
N LYS A 370 -16.82 -7.49 -12.96
CA LYS A 370 -17.56 -7.46 -11.69
C LYS A 370 -17.92 -6.02 -11.34
N THR A 371 -19.22 -5.77 -11.17
CA THR A 371 -19.71 -4.43 -10.80
C THR A 371 -19.05 -3.90 -9.52
N ASP A 372 -18.97 -4.71 -8.48
CA ASP A 372 -18.42 -4.28 -7.18
C ASP A 372 -16.94 -3.87 -7.30
N SER A 373 -16.17 -4.62 -8.10
CA SER A 373 -14.76 -4.31 -8.36
C SER A 373 -14.62 -3.02 -9.17
N LEU A 374 -15.54 -2.74 -10.09
CA LEU A 374 -15.53 -1.48 -10.84
C LEU A 374 -15.87 -0.28 -9.95
N GLU A 375 -16.81 -0.45 -9.02
CA GLU A 375 -17.16 0.56 -8.02
C GLU A 375 -16.00 0.85 -7.05
N GLU A 376 -15.21 -0.16 -6.68
CA GLU A 376 -13.98 0.05 -5.91
C GLU A 376 -12.92 0.83 -6.71
N GLU A 377 -12.73 0.54 -8.01
CA GLU A 377 -11.82 1.32 -8.85
C GLU A 377 -12.29 2.78 -9.03
N ARG A 378 -13.61 3.03 -9.00
CA ARG A 378 -14.18 4.38 -8.96
C ARG A 378 -13.84 5.10 -7.65
N ARG A 379 -13.98 4.41 -6.51
CA ARG A 379 -13.56 4.93 -5.19
C ARG A 379 -12.06 5.19 -5.15
N LEU A 380 -11.24 4.36 -5.77
CA LEU A 380 -9.80 4.62 -5.95
C LEU A 380 -9.57 5.93 -6.72
N PHE A 381 -10.26 6.16 -7.82
CA PHE A 381 -10.14 7.42 -8.56
C PHE A 381 -10.58 8.63 -7.71
N TYR A 382 -11.69 8.50 -6.98
CA TYR A 382 -12.16 9.53 -6.03
C TYR A 382 -11.12 9.82 -4.94
N VAL A 383 -10.56 8.79 -4.30
CA VAL A 383 -9.51 8.93 -3.28
C VAL A 383 -8.30 9.65 -3.85
N ALA A 384 -7.83 9.26 -5.05
CA ALA A 384 -6.69 9.90 -5.71
C ALA A 384 -6.92 11.39 -5.96
N ALA A 385 -8.10 11.76 -6.45
CA ALA A 385 -8.45 13.15 -6.75
C ALA A 385 -8.60 14.00 -5.47
N THR A 386 -9.12 13.43 -4.38
CA THR A 386 -9.27 14.12 -3.08
C THR A 386 -7.97 14.28 -2.30
N ARG A 387 -6.82 13.80 -2.81
CA ARG A 387 -5.50 14.07 -2.21
C ARG A 387 -4.98 15.47 -2.56
N ALA A 388 -5.53 16.11 -3.59
CA ALA A 388 -5.10 17.42 -4.07
C ALA A 388 -5.70 18.56 -3.24
N LYS A 389 -4.87 19.51 -2.78
CA LYS A 389 -5.34 20.76 -2.15
C LYS A 389 -5.68 21.83 -3.19
N GLU A 390 -4.73 22.14 -4.08
CA GLU A 390 -4.79 23.32 -4.96
C GLU A 390 -4.81 22.96 -6.45
N ASN A 391 -3.94 22.04 -6.88
CA ASN A 391 -3.84 21.66 -8.29
C ASN A 391 -4.04 20.16 -8.48
N LEU A 392 -4.95 19.81 -9.38
CA LEU A 392 -5.20 18.43 -9.80
C LEU A 392 -4.97 18.29 -11.30
N TYR A 393 -4.14 17.34 -11.69
CA TYR A 393 -3.82 17.00 -13.07
C TYR A 393 -4.28 15.58 -13.38
N LEU A 394 -5.09 15.42 -14.41
CA LEU A 394 -5.57 14.14 -14.91
C LEU A 394 -4.88 13.85 -16.24
N SER A 395 -4.16 12.73 -16.38
CA SER A 395 -3.51 12.37 -17.64
C SER A 395 -4.07 11.07 -18.21
N ALA A 396 -4.61 11.16 -19.43
CA ALA A 396 -5.11 10.03 -20.20
C ALA A 396 -4.35 9.95 -21.54
N PRO A 397 -3.19 9.26 -21.59
CA PRO A 397 -2.43 9.09 -22.82
C PRO A 397 -3.25 8.34 -23.86
N GLN A 398 -3.15 8.78 -25.11
CA GLN A 398 -3.62 8.03 -26.25
C GLN A 398 -2.72 6.81 -26.39
N THR A 399 -3.30 5.62 -26.37
CA THR A 399 -2.55 4.40 -26.63
C THR A 399 -2.48 4.22 -28.14
N ALA A 400 -1.28 4.29 -28.73
CA ALA A 400 -1.06 4.12 -30.18
C ALA A 400 -1.39 2.70 -30.68
N SER A 401 -1.66 1.78 -29.77
CA SER A 401 -1.94 0.38 -30.09
C SER A 401 -3.21 -0.05 -29.38
N GLY A 402 -4.15 -0.64 -30.12
CA GLY A 402 -5.20 -1.52 -29.59
C GLY A 402 -4.61 -2.80 -28.98
N ASN A 403 -3.48 -2.70 -28.29
CA ASN A 403 -2.81 -3.78 -27.58
C ASN A 403 -2.64 -3.32 -26.13
N SER A 404 -3.76 -3.11 -25.43
CA SER A 404 -3.75 -3.47 -24.01
C SER A 404 -3.42 -4.97 -23.98
N PHE A 405 -2.40 -5.38 -23.23
CA PHE A 405 -2.06 -6.79 -22.99
C PHE A 405 -3.28 -7.63 -22.53
N TYR A 406 -4.36 -6.97 -22.11
CA TYR A 406 -5.54 -7.57 -21.52
C TYR A 406 -6.81 -7.52 -22.40
N ASN A 407 -6.93 -6.60 -23.39
CA ASN A 407 -8.05 -6.59 -24.37
C ASN A 407 -7.87 -5.52 -25.48
N PRO A 408 -7.83 -5.87 -26.78
CA PRO A 408 -7.80 -4.92 -27.89
C PRO A 408 -9.00 -3.98 -28.01
N ASP A 409 -10.18 -4.41 -27.54
CA ASP A 409 -11.44 -3.70 -27.74
C ASP A 409 -11.72 -2.62 -26.68
N ILE A 410 -10.86 -2.49 -25.66
CA ILE A 410 -11.07 -1.62 -24.49
C ILE A 410 -10.00 -0.50 -24.41
N GLY A 411 -9.38 -0.16 -25.55
CA GLY A 411 -8.40 0.93 -25.63
C GLY A 411 -9.04 2.31 -25.58
N GLY A 412 -8.59 3.19 -24.68
CA GLY A 412 -9.01 4.59 -24.66
C GLY A 412 -8.94 5.24 -23.27
N PRO A 413 -9.30 6.54 -23.16
CA PRO A 413 -9.42 7.21 -21.88
C PRO A 413 -10.32 6.42 -20.92
N SER A 414 -10.00 6.49 -19.64
CA SER A 414 -10.78 5.83 -18.58
C SER A 414 -12.27 6.11 -18.73
N ARG A 415 -13.11 5.07 -18.64
CA ARG A 415 -14.57 5.21 -18.64
C ARG A 415 -15.08 6.15 -17.55
N PHE A 416 -14.37 6.25 -16.43
CA PHE A 416 -14.71 7.18 -15.36
C PHE A 416 -14.66 8.64 -15.79
N LEU A 417 -13.84 8.99 -16.79
CA LEU A 417 -13.83 10.32 -17.38
C LEU A 417 -15.06 10.55 -18.28
N HIS A 418 -15.53 9.51 -18.98
CA HIS A 418 -16.69 9.58 -19.87
C HIS A 418 -18.02 9.67 -19.10
N GLU A 419 -18.09 9.07 -17.93
CA GLU A 419 -19.27 9.11 -17.05
C GLU A 419 -19.48 10.47 -16.38
N ILE A 420 -18.48 11.36 -16.41
CA ILE A 420 -18.58 12.73 -15.90
C ILE A 420 -19.21 13.60 -17.01
N GLN A 421 -20.52 13.85 -16.90
CA GLN A 421 -21.30 14.62 -17.89
C GLN A 421 -20.66 15.98 -18.22
N ASP A 422 -20.16 16.67 -17.20
CA ASP A 422 -19.64 18.03 -17.26
C ASP A 422 -18.11 18.11 -17.30
N LEU A 423 -17.41 17.05 -17.73
CA LEU A 423 -15.93 17.01 -17.65
C LEU A 423 -15.27 18.22 -18.32
N LYS A 424 -15.81 18.69 -19.45
CA LYS A 424 -15.29 19.85 -20.19
C LYS A 424 -15.45 21.17 -19.43
N THR A 425 -16.48 21.31 -18.61
CA THR A 425 -16.72 22.52 -17.82
C THR A 425 -15.97 22.47 -16.50
N LEU A 426 -15.79 21.26 -15.94
CA LEU A 426 -15.06 20.99 -14.70
C LEU A 426 -13.54 21.00 -14.88
N THR A 427 -13.02 20.80 -16.10
CA THR A 427 -11.58 20.73 -16.34
C THR A 427 -11.10 21.74 -17.38
N LYS A 428 -9.82 22.13 -17.29
CA LYS A 428 -9.11 22.83 -18.36
C LYS A 428 -8.40 21.80 -19.23
N ARG A 429 -8.84 21.64 -20.47
CA ARG A 429 -8.18 20.73 -21.42
C ARG A 429 -6.90 21.35 -21.99
N VAL A 430 -5.81 20.59 -21.97
CA VAL A 430 -4.54 20.95 -22.62
C VAL A 430 -4.15 19.78 -23.52
N ASN A 431 -3.99 20.06 -24.81
CA ASN A 431 -3.59 19.06 -25.82
C ASN A 431 -2.07 18.88 -25.82
#